data_AF-J3AHT4-F1
#
_entry.id   AF-J3AHT4-F1
#
_cell.length_a   1.000
_cell.length_b   1.000
_cell.length_c   1.000
_cell.angle_alpha   90.00
_cell.angle_beta   90.00
_cell.angle_gamma   90.00
#
_symmetry.space_group_name_H-M   'P 1'
#
loop_
_entity.id
_entity.type
_entity.pdbx_description
1 polymer ?
#
loop_
_entity_poly.entity_id
_entity_poly.type
_entity_poly.pdbx_seq_one_letter_code
_entity_poly.pdbx_strand_id
1 'polypeptide(L)'
;MISWADVNEKDWFFNEVMEASNYLMADGEPFIQGIAYGSFESNAPYLYEEQKGSTGQKVFTLTAKLTPSTDNPLFVFIDGTQTLFKEIRPNKTDPNKTDIELYYAPSANSVVAFSSFGKPALDRFGKPIPPNSSSFAYPNKRLDNGDTYFYNPFSRQFNEYLYAYGRSLKRIDVPEEEWKSTPAQDLAKKYIGLKQDVYMVSPAPGATIYLPYNLNGVQLRFIYNSYENGALFMRGGYFSVKSPGVWRNDRFFPNAYINRAEAFLLIDRLRRSFYQRFTDSQPPTQRLDESHTAYEGQRVFRLNGTYPAGKELLAVKVDGKVVNSSDYQEFDDHTVLFNMPLEAGKNVHFFYVKETSTRFEDVGREKYMYNSNTGEKIALNGGMTGSKPSWWAPSVLSMEDERFGNGDYLIEGIAINNFVDGAAVVNHMYEVSSSNAEEKEKWFMPYSLLTRAQAVSFLNRFRKWSLERFK
;
A
#
# COMPACT_ATOMS: atom_id res chain seq x y z
N MET A 1 9.18 -14.21 -4.08
CA MET A 1 9.48 -14.16 -2.63
C MET A 1 9.88 -12.74 -2.32
N ILE A 2 9.20 -12.09 -1.38
CA ILE A 2 9.55 -10.73 -0.96
C ILE A 2 10.81 -10.81 -0.10
N SER A 3 11.79 -9.94 -0.37
CA SER A 3 12.99 -9.74 0.45
C SER A 3 13.10 -8.27 0.84
N TRP A 4 13.39 -8.00 2.10
CA TRP A 4 13.57 -6.63 2.60
C TRP A 4 15.05 -6.24 2.62
N ALA A 5 15.34 -5.00 2.25
CA ALA A 5 16.70 -4.45 2.25
C ALA A 5 17.25 -4.19 3.66
N ASP A 6 16.39 -4.17 4.67
CA ASP A 6 16.69 -3.86 6.07
C ASP A 6 16.33 -5.00 7.05
N VAL A 7 16.17 -6.23 6.54
CA VAL A 7 15.96 -7.44 7.33
C VAL A 7 16.96 -8.50 6.87
N ASN A 8 17.81 -8.95 7.79
CA ASN A 8 18.92 -9.86 7.52
C ASN A 8 18.74 -11.20 8.24
N GLU A 9 19.32 -12.28 7.71
CA GLU A 9 19.23 -13.63 8.28
C GLU A 9 19.68 -13.74 9.75
N LYS A 10 20.50 -12.79 10.21
CA LYS A 10 21.00 -12.72 11.59
C LYS A 10 20.04 -12.01 12.55
N ASP A 11 19.04 -11.32 12.04
CA ASP A 11 18.06 -10.62 12.87
C ASP A 11 17.15 -11.64 13.56
N TRP A 12 16.90 -11.46 14.85
CA TRP A 12 16.12 -12.41 15.65
C TRP A 12 14.68 -12.58 15.16
N PHE A 13 14.16 -11.59 14.43
CA PHE A 13 12.82 -11.57 13.84
C PHE A 13 12.79 -12.01 12.37
N PHE A 14 13.93 -12.38 11.77
CA PHE A 14 14.05 -12.65 10.34
C PHE A 14 13.04 -13.68 9.85
N ASN A 15 13.00 -14.87 10.48
CA ASN A 15 12.12 -15.95 10.05
C ASN A 15 10.66 -15.54 10.08
N GLU A 16 10.21 -14.89 11.15
CA GLU A 16 8.83 -14.46 11.34
C GLU A 16 8.41 -13.40 10.32
N VAL A 17 9.27 -12.40 10.08
CA VAL A 17 9.01 -11.35 9.08
C VAL A 17 8.98 -11.94 7.68
N MET A 18 9.92 -12.83 7.34
CA MET A 18 9.97 -13.45 6.01
C MET A 18 8.80 -14.40 5.77
N GLU A 19 8.39 -15.19 6.76
CA GLU A 19 7.18 -16.03 6.67
C GLU A 19 5.94 -15.17 6.46
N ALA A 20 5.72 -14.19 7.34
CA ALA A 20 4.59 -13.27 7.27
C ALA A 20 4.53 -12.49 5.94
N SER A 21 5.68 -12.07 5.40
CA SER A 21 5.73 -11.32 4.14
C SER A 21 5.38 -12.18 2.93
N ASN A 22 5.56 -13.49 3.01
CA ASN A 22 5.29 -14.42 1.92
C ASN A 22 3.95 -15.17 2.07
N TYR A 23 3.23 -14.96 3.17
CA TYR A 23 1.86 -15.44 3.33
C TYR A 23 0.89 -14.54 2.56
N LEU A 24 0.35 -15.05 1.45
CA LEU A 24 -0.69 -14.37 0.67
C LEU A 24 -2.07 -14.64 1.27
N MET A 25 -2.82 -13.59 1.53
CA MET A 25 -4.21 -13.67 1.94
C MET A 25 -5.13 -13.93 0.72
N ALA A 26 -6.40 -14.27 0.94
CA ALA A 26 -7.34 -14.53 -0.16
C ALA A 26 -7.59 -13.35 -1.12
N ASP A 27 -7.30 -12.12 -0.71
CA ASP A 27 -7.35 -10.94 -1.58
C ASP A 27 -6.10 -10.80 -2.48
N GLY A 28 -5.13 -11.72 -2.35
CA GLY A 28 -3.87 -11.72 -3.10
C GLY A 28 -2.78 -10.83 -2.50
N GLU A 29 -3.08 -10.10 -1.42
CA GLU A 29 -2.12 -9.23 -0.75
C GLU A 29 -1.34 -10.02 0.32
N PRO A 30 -0.04 -9.71 0.52
CA PRO A 30 0.74 -10.34 1.59
C PRO A 30 0.26 -9.86 2.97
N PHE A 31 0.38 -10.73 3.98
CA PHE A 31 -0.07 -10.47 5.35
C PHE A 31 0.62 -9.26 5.99
N ILE A 32 1.91 -9.06 5.74
CA ILE A 32 2.61 -7.81 6.03
C ILE A 32 3.17 -7.18 4.77
N GLN A 33 3.20 -5.85 4.76
CA GLN A 33 3.74 -5.03 3.67
C GLN A 33 4.73 -4.03 4.25
N GLY A 34 5.68 -3.62 3.43
CA GLY A 34 6.59 -2.52 3.75
C GLY A 34 5.86 -1.18 3.78
N ILE A 35 6.57 -0.16 4.25
CA ILE A 35 6.08 1.22 4.23
C ILE A 35 6.67 1.91 3.00
N ALA A 36 5.82 2.41 2.11
CA ALA A 36 6.29 3.11 0.91
C ALA A 36 7.09 4.37 1.29
N TYR A 37 8.25 4.56 0.68
CA TYR A 37 9.15 5.67 0.96
C TYR A 37 9.82 6.23 -0.29
N GLY A 38 10.25 7.48 -0.22
CA GLY A 38 10.88 8.18 -1.34
C GLY A 38 11.87 9.28 -0.93
N SER A 39 11.97 9.57 0.37
CA SER A 39 12.85 10.57 0.94
C SER A 39 14.08 9.92 1.55
N PHE A 40 15.25 10.52 1.33
CA PHE A 40 16.53 10.05 1.83
C PHE A 40 17.27 11.17 2.56
N GLU A 41 18.19 10.82 3.45
CA GLU A 41 19.11 11.79 4.06
C GLU A 41 19.98 12.45 2.97
N SER A 42 20.25 13.75 3.12
CA SER A 42 20.89 14.57 2.07
C SER A 42 22.28 14.11 1.64
N ASN A 43 23.02 13.43 2.53
CA ASN A 43 24.36 12.87 2.29
C ASN A 43 24.33 11.36 2.01
N ALA A 44 23.16 10.72 2.05
CA ALA A 44 22.98 9.31 1.78
C ALA A 44 21.76 9.09 0.86
N PRO A 45 21.72 9.71 -0.33
CA PRO A 45 20.64 9.49 -1.28
C PRO A 45 20.68 8.07 -1.86
N TYR A 46 19.55 7.58 -2.34
CA TYR A 46 19.58 6.48 -3.29
C TYR A 46 20.27 6.93 -4.58
N LEU A 47 21.15 6.10 -5.11
CA LEU A 47 21.89 6.39 -6.32
C LEU A 47 21.98 5.15 -7.20
N TYR A 48 21.62 5.30 -8.48
CA TYR A 48 22.03 4.38 -9.53
C TYR A 48 22.47 5.19 -10.75
N GLU A 49 23.73 5.07 -11.13
CA GLU A 49 24.33 5.77 -12.27
C GLU A 49 25.25 4.86 -13.06
N GLU A 50 25.11 4.88 -14.38
CA GLU A 50 26.01 4.23 -15.31
C GLU A 50 26.79 5.29 -16.09
N GLN A 51 28.12 5.12 -16.15
CA GLN A 51 29.02 6.01 -16.89
C GLN A 51 29.91 5.14 -17.79
N LYS A 52 30.21 5.63 -19.00
CA LYS A 52 31.15 4.94 -19.89
C LYS A 52 32.59 5.29 -19.53
N GLY A 53 33.43 4.29 -19.38
CA GLY A 53 34.87 4.46 -19.17
C GLY A 53 35.56 5.04 -20.40
N SER A 54 36.41 6.03 -20.18
CA SER A 54 37.33 6.56 -21.21
C SER A 54 38.76 6.04 -20.97
N THR A 55 39.57 6.00 -22.02
CA THR A 55 40.97 5.55 -21.92
C THR A 55 41.73 6.30 -20.83
N GLY A 56 42.24 5.58 -19.83
CA GLY A 56 43.03 6.15 -18.73
C GLY A 56 42.22 6.88 -17.65
N GLN A 57 40.90 6.96 -17.78
CA GLN A 57 40.05 7.62 -16.78
C GLN A 57 39.99 6.79 -15.49
N LYS A 58 40.41 7.38 -14.36
CA LYS A 58 40.27 6.76 -13.03
C LYS A 58 39.27 7.46 -12.13
N VAL A 59 38.92 8.70 -12.44
CA VAL A 59 38.02 9.52 -11.62
C VAL A 59 36.68 9.64 -12.33
N PHE A 60 35.62 9.33 -11.60
CA PHE A 60 34.23 9.44 -12.02
C PHE A 60 33.50 10.37 -11.07
N THR A 61 32.71 11.29 -11.62
CA THR A 61 31.94 12.25 -10.83
C THR A 61 30.47 11.83 -10.84
N LEU A 62 29.94 11.52 -9.66
CA LEU A 62 28.53 11.22 -9.46
C LEU A 62 27.69 12.49 -9.44
N THR A 63 26.41 12.40 -9.84
CA THR A 63 25.54 13.58 -9.83
C THR A 63 25.04 14.00 -8.44
N ALA A 64 25.28 13.18 -7.42
CA ALA A 64 24.82 13.41 -6.05
C ALA A 64 25.95 13.42 -5.02
N LYS A 65 25.70 14.11 -3.90
CA LYS A 65 26.55 14.11 -2.71
C LYS A 65 26.31 12.81 -1.96
N LEU A 66 27.36 12.03 -1.76
CA LEU A 66 27.28 10.71 -1.15
C LEU A 66 28.40 10.56 -0.13
N THR A 67 28.04 10.11 1.07
CA THR A 67 28.97 9.69 2.11
C THR A 67 28.66 8.22 2.44
N PRO A 68 29.45 7.27 1.92
CA PRO A 68 29.23 5.85 2.20
C PRO A 68 29.32 5.57 3.69
N SER A 69 28.45 4.69 4.17
CA SER A 69 28.43 4.20 5.56
C SER A 69 28.03 2.72 5.57
N THR A 70 28.02 2.09 6.74
CA THR A 70 27.49 0.73 6.89
C THR A 70 26.02 0.64 6.47
N ASP A 71 25.25 1.70 6.74
CA ASP A 71 23.81 1.76 6.48
C ASP A 71 23.49 2.26 5.08
N ASN A 72 24.49 2.82 4.39
CA ASN A 72 24.40 3.22 2.99
C ASN A 72 25.73 2.98 2.27
N PRO A 73 26.06 1.71 1.95
CA PRO A 73 27.27 1.39 1.21
C PRO A 73 27.19 1.89 -0.24
N LEU A 74 28.36 2.09 -0.84
CA LEU A 74 28.52 2.35 -2.26
C LEU A 74 29.11 1.10 -2.92
N PHE A 75 28.40 0.59 -3.92
CA PHE A 75 28.85 -0.50 -4.77
C PHE A 75 29.27 0.03 -6.13
N VAL A 76 30.40 -0.46 -6.63
CA VAL A 76 30.92 -0.11 -7.95
C VAL A 76 31.04 -1.38 -8.77
N PHE A 77 30.56 -1.35 -10.00
CA PHE A 77 30.65 -2.46 -10.94
C PHE A 77 31.31 -1.98 -12.23
N ILE A 78 32.19 -2.81 -12.80
CA ILE A 78 32.75 -2.61 -14.14
C ILE A 78 32.29 -3.79 -14.99
N ASP A 79 31.55 -3.52 -16.06
CA ASP A 79 30.95 -4.53 -16.95
C ASP A 79 30.20 -5.64 -16.16
N GLY A 80 29.50 -5.24 -15.11
CA GLY A 80 28.72 -6.13 -14.23
C GLY A 80 29.51 -6.84 -13.12
N THR A 81 30.84 -6.69 -13.07
CA THR A 81 31.67 -7.28 -12.00
C THR A 81 31.90 -6.27 -10.88
N GLN A 82 31.56 -6.64 -9.64
CA GLN A 82 31.79 -5.77 -8.48
C GLN A 82 33.29 -5.54 -8.25
N THR A 83 33.67 -4.28 -8.03
CA THR A 83 35.05 -3.86 -7.79
C THR A 83 35.15 -2.91 -6.60
N LEU A 84 36.37 -2.74 -6.09
CA LEU A 84 36.69 -1.78 -5.04
C LEU A 84 37.15 -0.46 -5.66
N PHE A 85 36.78 0.65 -5.01
CA PHE A 85 37.31 1.98 -5.31
C PHE A 85 38.41 2.34 -4.31
N LYS A 86 39.30 3.23 -4.72
CA LYS A 86 40.46 3.68 -3.93
C LYS A 86 40.07 4.79 -2.96
N GLU A 87 39.35 5.79 -3.44
CA GLU A 87 38.98 6.95 -2.63
C GLU A 87 37.64 7.52 -3.08
N ILE A 88 36.90 8.07 -2.11
CA ILE A 88 35.72 8.90 -2.34
C ILE A 88 35.94 10.26 -1.69
N ARG A 89 35.62 11.33 -2.41
CA ARG A 89 35.79 12.71 -1.92
C ARG A 89 34.73 13.64 -2.50
N PRO A 90 34.37 14.74 -1.81
CA PRO A 90 33.54 15.78 -2.40
C PRO A 90 34.18 16.29 -3.70
N ASN A 91 33.36 16.52 -4.73
CA ASN A 91 33.86 17.09 -5.96
C ASN A 91 34.38 18.52 -5.72
N LYS A 92 35.51 18.85 -6.36
CA LYS A 92 36.21 20.12 -6.13
C LYS A 92 35.46 21.35 -6.64
N THR A 93 34.64 21.21 -7.68
CA THR A 93 33.94 22.31 -8.35
C THR A 93 32.46 22.40 -7.98
N ASP A 94 31.85 21.29 -7.57
CA ASP A 94 30.45 21.21 -7.17
C ASP A 94 30.31 20.42 -5.86
N PRO A 95 30.08 21.09 -4.71
CA PRO A 95 29.98 20.42 -3.42
C PRO A 95 28.77 19.49 -3.28
N ASN A 96 27.84 19.51 -4.25
CA ASN A 96 26.69 18.60 -4.33
C ASN A 96 26.99 17.33 -5.11
N LYS A 97 28.23 17.15 -5.59
CA LYS A 97 28.69 15.98 -6.32
C LYS A 97 29.82 15.27 -5.58
N THR A 98 30.05 14.03 -5.99
CA THR A 98 31.02 13.15 -5.36
C THR A 98 31.97 12.59 -6.41
N ASP A 99 33.27 12.72 -6.18
CA ASP A 99 34.29 12.10 -7.02
C ASP A 99 34.68 10.74 -6.43
N ILE A 100 34.72 9.72 -7.29
CA ILE A 100 35.19 8.38 -6.97
C ILE A 100 36.44 8.10 -7.80
N GLU A 101 37.52 7.73 -7.13
CA GLU A 101 38.75 7.26 -7.77
C GLU A 101 38.83 5.74 -7.71
N LEU A 102 38.97 5.09 -8.87
CA LEU A 102 39.20 3.66 -8.99
C LEU A 102 40.70 3.34 -8.89
N TYR A 103 41.05 2.14 -8.41
CA TYR A 103 42.44 1.67 -8.38
C TYR A 103 43.07 1.60 -9.78
N TYR A 104 42.29 1.12 -10.74
CA TYR A 104 42.69 0.94 -12.13
C TYR A 104 41.71 1.66 -13.07
N ALA A 105 42.23 2.17 -14.18
CA ALA A 105 41.38 2.74 -15.22
C ALA A 105 40.65 1.59 -15.93
N PRO A 106 39.32 1.64 -16.07
CA PRO A 106 38.59 0.62 -16.77
C PRO A 106 38.85 0.75 -18.28
N SER A 107 38.61 -0.33 -19.03
CA SER A 107 38.78 -0.33 -20.49
C SER A 107 37.90 0.73 -21.15
N ALA A 108 38.36 1.31 -22.25
CA ALA A 108 37.55 2.24 -23.02
C ALA A 108 36.21 1.59 -23.42
N ASN A 109 35.11 2.33 -23.28
CA ASN A 109 33.72 1.90 -23.52
C ASN A 109 33.13 0.87 -22.52
N SER A 110 33.88 0.42 -21.51
CA SER A 110 33.30 -0.35 -20.41
C SER A 110 32.21 0.44 -19.69
N VAL A 111 31.21 -0.25 -19.17
CA VAL A 111 30.14 0.36 -18.37
C VAL A 111 30.54 0.30 -16.90
N VAL A 112 30.73 1.48 -16.30
CA VAL A 112 30.98 1.62 -14.87
C VAL A 112 29.67 2.01 -14.19
N ALA A 113 29.13 1.12 -13.37
CA ALA A 113 27.88 1.35 -12.64
C ALA A 113 28.18 1.64 -11.16
N PHE A 114 27.54 2.67 -10.63
CA PHE A 114 27.60 3.09 -9.24
C PHE A 114 26.22 2.92 -8.62
N SER A 115 26.14 2.18 -7.51
CA SER A 115 24.88 1.87 -6.83
C SER A 115 24.98 2.12 -5.33
N SER A 116 23.98 2.78 -4.77
CA SER A 116 23.83 3.01 -3.34
C SER A 116 22.34 3.01 -2.98
N PHE A 117 21.96 2.26 -1.94
CA PHE A 117 20.55 2.03 -1.59
C PHE A 117 19.89 3.20 -0.86
N GLY A 118 20.68 4.20 -0.48
CA GLY A 118 20.27 5.36 0.31
C GLY A 118 19.96 5.02 1.76
N LYS A 119 19.98 6.04 2.62
CA LYS A 119 19.45 5.99 3.98
C LYS A 119 18.12 6.74 4.01
N PRO A 120 16.98 6.06 4.20
CA PRO A 120 15.67 6.72 4.22
C PRO A 120 15.61 7.80 5.30
N ALA A 121 14.97 8.93 4.98
CA ALA A 121 14.68 9.96 5.97
C ALA A 121 13.51 9.49 6.84
N LEU A 122 13.72 9.40 8.16
CA LEU A 122 12.74 8.90 9.12
C LEU A 122 12.21 10.01 10.03
N ASP A 123 10.95 9.88 10.43
CA ASP A 123 10.34 10.71 11.46
C ASP A 123 10.80 10.28 12.87
N ARG A 124 10.30 10.98 13.89
CA ARG A 124 10.64 10.68 15.29
C ARG A 124 10.16 9.30 15.76
N PHE A 125 9.27 8.66 15.01
CA PHE A 125 8.75 7.33 15.30
C PHE A 125 9.44 6.24 14.47
N GLY A 126 10.51 6.58 13.74
CA GLY A 126 11.25 5.64 12.90
C GLY A 126 10.55 5.29 11.59
N LYS A 127 9.48 6.01 11.21
CA LYS A 127 8.74 5.80 9.96
C LYS A 127 9.31 6.66 8.85
N PRO A 128 9.28 6.21 7.59
CA PRO A 128 9.74 7.04 6.49
C PRO A 128 8.91 8.32 6.37
N ILE A 129 9.59 9.46 6.27
CA ILE A 129 8.96 10.75 6.03
C ILE A 129 8.39 10.74 4.61
N PRO A 130 7.08 11.00 4.44
CA PRO A 130 6.48 11.08 3.12
C PRO A 130 7.23 12.13 2.28
N PRO A 131 7.60 11.82 1.04
CA PRO A 131 8.24 12.79 0.17
C PRO A 131 7.35 14.00 -0.06
N ASN A 132 7.99 15.16 0.02
CA ASN A 132 7.33 16.45 -0.10
C ASN A 132 7.41 16.93 -1.55
N SER A 133 6.80 16.23 -2.52
CA SER A 133 6.71 16.76 -3.88
C SER A 133 5.65 16.12 -4.78
N SER A 134 5.15 16.94 -5.70
CA SER A 134 4.42 16.55 -6.91
C SER A 134 5.32 15.93 -8.00
N SER A 135 6.60 15.68 -7.70
CA SER A 135 7.60 15.26 -8.70
C SER A 135 7.74 13.74 -8.82
N PHE A 136 6.94 12.96 -8.06
CA PHE A 136 6.93 11.51 -8.12
C PHE A 136 6.06 11.04 -9.29
N ALA A 137 6.71 10.46 -10.29
CA ALA A 137 6.06 9.94 -11.48
C ALA A 137 6.71 8.62 -11.86
N TYR A 138 5.93 7.68 -12.40
CA TYR A 138 6.50 6.49 -13.00
C TYR A 138 7.44 6.90 -14.13
N PRO A 139 8.69 6.38 -14.17
CA PRO A 139 9.60 6.63 -15.27
C PRO A 139 8.93 6.29 -16.60
N ASN A 140 8.92 7.25 -17.53
CA ASN A 140 8.24 7.10 -18.80
C ASN A 140 8.98 7.76 -19.95
N LYS A 141 8.82 7.20 -21.15
CA LYS A 141 9.42 7.73 -22.38
C LYS A 141 8.41 7.60 -23.52
N ARG A 142 8.21 8.69 -24.27
CA ARG A 142 7.49 8.62 -25.56
C ARG A 142 8.31 7.78 -26.54
N LEU A 143 7.66 6.81 -27.17
CA LEU A 143 8.31 5.95 -28.15
C LEU A 143 8.64 6.75 -29.42
N ASP A 144 9.79 6.45 -30.02
CA ASP A 144 10.27 7.16 -31.20
C ASP A 144 9.29 6.98 -32.40
N ASN A 145 8.68 5.79 -32.55
CA ASN A 145 7.57 5.51 -33.48
C ASN A 145 6.21 5.45 -32.75
N GLY A 146 6.00 6.30 -31.75
CA GLY A 146 4.80 6.25 -30.90
C GLY A 146 3.50 6.60 -31.62
N ASP A 147 3.56 7.35 -32.72
CA ASP A 147 2.37 7.77 -33.48
C ASP A 147 1.79 6.64 -34.34
N THR A 148 2.64 5.68 -34.72
CA THR A 148 2.29 4.52 -35.53
C THR A 148 2.39 3.23 -34.73
N TYR A 149 2.49 3.34 -33.40
CA TYR A 149 2.63 2.20 -32.50
C TYR A 149 1.46 1.22 -32.65
N PHE A 150 1.79 -0.07 -32.70
CA PHE A 150 0.81 -1.13 -32.85
C PHE A 150 1.07 -2.27 -31.86
N TYR A 151 0.03 -2.63 -31.12
CA TYR A 151 0.04 -3.75 -30.19
C TYR A 151 -1.19 -4.63 -30.42
N ASN A 152 -0.97 -5.94 -30.48
CA ASN A 152 -2.04 -6.93 -30.56
C ASN A 152 -1.68 -8.12 -29.65
N PRO A 153 -2.37 -8.31 -28.50
CA PRO A 153 -2.08 -9.38 -27.55
C PRO A 153 -2.33 -10.79 -28.12
N PHE A 154 -3.09 -10.89 -29.21
CA PHE A 154 -3.44 -12.16 -29.86
C PHE A 154 -2.53 -12.51 -31.04
N SER A 155 -1.61 -11.62 -31.41
CA SER A 155 -0.65 -11.87 -32.47
C SER A 155 0.37 -12.91 -32.01
N ARG A 156 0.55 -13.99 -32.78
CA ARG A 156 1.60 -15.00 -32.51
C ARG A 156 2.94 -14.68 -33.18
N GLN A 157 2.95 -13.70 -34.08
CA GLN A 157 4.11 -13.35 -34.91
C GLN A 157 4.76 -12.03 -34.51
N PHE A 158 3.96 -11.07 -34.04
CA PHE A 158 4.41 -9.72 -33.74
C PHE A 158 4.27 -9.45 -32.25
N ASN A 159 5.17 -10.04 -31.49
CA ASN A 159 5.24 -9.87 -30.04
C ASN A 159 6.06 -8.63 -29.70
N GLU A 160 5.77 -8.07 -28.53
CA GLU A 160 6.53 -6.99 -27.92
C GLU A 160 7.35 -7.56 -26.76
N TYR A 161 8.58 -7.07 -26.59
CA TYR A 161 9.46 -7.50 -25.52
C TYR A 161 10.20 -6.31 -24.91
N LEU A 162 10.13 -6.20 -23.58
CA LEU A 162 10.95 -5.29 -22.81
C LEU A 162 11.89 -6.09 -21.91
N TYR A 163 13.18 -5.81 -21.99
CA TYR A 163 14.19 -6.46 -21.17
C TYR A 163 14.85 -5.47 -20.20
N ALA A 164 14.97 -5.89 -18.95
CA ALA A 164 15.76 -5.24 -17.90
C ALA A 164 16.68 -6.29 -17.26
N TYR A 165 17.97 -5.96 -17.06
CA TYR A 165 18.93 -6.90 -16.44
C TYR A 165 18.96 -8.30 -17.10
N GLY A 166 18.74 -8.36 -18.41
CA GLY A 166 18.68 -9.62 -19.17
C GLY A 166 17.40 -10.45 -18.97
N ARG A 167 16.41 -9.95 -18.20
CA ARG A 167 15.11 -10.61 -17.98
C ARG A 167 14.00 -9.88 -18.74
N SER A 168 13.08 -10.63 -19.33
CA SER A 168 11.87 -10.05 -19.94
C SER A 168 10.90 -9.63 -18.85
N LEU A 169 10.34 -8.43 -19.01
CA LEU A 169 9.26 -7.91 -18.18
C LEU A 169 7.91 -8.29 -18.78
N LYS A 170 6.87 -8.31 -17.95
CA LYS A 170 5.50 -8.62 -18.36
C LYS A 170 4.73 -7.34 -18.70
N ARG A 171 4.17 -7.28 -19.91
CA ARG A 171 3.26 -6.21 -20.28
C ARG A 171 1.94 -6.32 -19.54
N ILE A 172 1.42 -5.20 -19.05
CA ILE A 172 0.04 -5.08 -18.57
C ILE A 172 -0.81 -4.47 -19.68
N ASP A 173 -1.89 -5.17 -20.02
CA ASP A 173 -2.89 -4.69 -20.97
C ASP A 173 -3.96 -3.89 -20.24
N VAL A 174 -3.94 -2.58 -20.50
CA VAL A 174 -4.91 -1.63 -19.93
C VAL A 174 -5.98 -1.34 -20.99
N PRO A 175 -7.28 -1.46 -20.65
CA PRO A 175 -8.37 -1.19 -21.59
C PRO A 175 -8.30 0.22 -22.19
N GLU A 176 -8.64 0.34 -23.48
CA GLU A 176 -8.56 1.62 -24.20
C GLU A 176 -9.45 2.71 -23.58
N GLU A 177 -10.62 2.34 -23.06
CA GLU A 177 -11.54 3.27 -22.40
C GLU A 177 -10.96 3.88 -21.10
N GLU A 178 -10.07 3.15 -20.41
CA GLU A 178 -9.38 3.69 -19.25
C GLU A 178 -8.31 4.72 -19.65
N TRP A 179 -7.60 4.49 -20.75
CA TRP A 179 -6.65 5.46 -21.31
C TRP A 179 -7.30 6.79 -21.72
N LYS A 180 -8.56 6.75 -22.17
CA LYS A 180 -9.31 7.95 -22.56
C LYS A 180 -9.82 8.75 -21.36
N SER A 181 -10.13 8.07 -20.25
CA SER A 181 -10.82 8.66 -19.09
C SER A 181 -9.90 8.99 -17.91
N THR A 182 -8.72 8.37 -17.86
CA THR A 182 -7.83 8.47 -16.69
C THR A 182 -6.43 8.91 -17.12
N PRO A 183 -5.79 9.87 -16.41
CA PRO A 183 -4.41 10.25 -16.67
C PRO A 183 -3.46 9.04 -16.61
N ALA A 184 -2.49 8.99 -17.52
CA ALA A 184 -1.60 7.84 -17.67
C ALA A 184 -0.79 7.50 -16.41
N GLN A 185 -0.42 8.51 -15.60
CA GLN A 185 0.28 8.30 -14.33
C GLN A 185 -0.63 7.65 -13.26
N ASP A 186 -1.92 7.97 -13.26
CA ASP A 186 -2.90 7.34 -12.37
C ASP A 186 -3.18 5.89 -12.80
N LEU A 187 -3.18 5.63 -14.10
CA LEU A 187 -3.21 4.25 -14.62
C LEU A 187 -1.95 3.48 -14.25
N ALA A 188 -0.76 4.08 -14.38
CA ALA A 188 0.48 3.45 -13.94
C ALA A 188 0.43 3.13 -12.44
N LYS A 189 -0.10 4.04 -11.61
CA LYS A 189 -0.33 3.78 -10.18
C LYS A 189 -1.29 2.61 -9.94
N LYS A 190 -2.38 2.52 -10.70
CA LYS A 190 -3.38 1.44 -10.59
C LYS A 190 -2.83 0.09 -11.03
N TYR A 191 -2.14 0.04 -12.17
CA TYR A 191 -1.76 -1.22 -12.82
C TYR A 191 -0.36 -1.71 -12.47
N ILE A 192 0.64 -0.81 -12.51
CA ILE A 192 2.01 -1.11 -12.10
C ILE A 192 2.08 -1.12 -10.57
N GLY A 193 1.60 -0.06 -9.92
CA GLY A 193 1.66 0.05 -8.47
C GLY A 193 3.11 -0.09 -7.98
N LEU A 194 3.36 -1.09 -7.14
CA LEU A 194 4.69 -1.40 -6.59
C LEU A 194 5.32 -2.66 -7.20
N LYS A 195 4.70 -3.24 -8.25
CA LYS A 195 5.26 -4.37 -8.99
C LYS A 195 6.55 -3.96 -9.68
N GLN A 196 7.51 -4.87 -9.74
CA GLN A 196 8.89 -4.58 -10.20
C GLN A 196 9.22 -5.20 -11.55
N ASP A 197 8.39 -6.12 -12.03
CA ASP A 197 8.62 -7.00 -13.18
C ASP A 197 7.61 -6.76 -14.33
N VAL A 198 6.87 -5.66 -14.27
CA VAL A 198 5.82 -5.32 -15.23
C VAL A 198 6.08 -3.98 -15.92
N TYR A 199 5.42 -3.73 -17.05
CA TYR A 199 5.40 -2.43 -17.71
C TYR A 199 4.09 -2.23 -18.48
N MET A 200 3.79 -1.00 -18.92
CA MET A 200 2.65 -0.70 -19.79
C MET A 200 3.02 0.32 -20.85
N VAL A 201 2.30 0.34 -21.97
CA VAL A 201 2.49 1.32 -23.05
C VAL A 201 1.12 1.86 -23.45
N SER A 202 1.00 3.19 -23.51
CA SER A 202 -0.22 3.83 -23.97
C SER A 202 -0.47 3.58 -25.47
N PRO A 203 -1.72 3.60 -25.94
CA PRO A 203 -2.02 3.44 -27.36
C PRO A 203 -1.47 4.62 -28.19
N ALA A 204 -1.43 4.43 -29.51
CA ALA A 204 -1.16 5.49 -30.47
C ALA A 204 -2.37 6.47 -30.57
N PRO A 205 -2.15 7.73 -31.01
CA PRO A 205 -0.86 8.36 -31.31
C PRO A 205 -0.12 8.79 -30.03
N GLY A 206 1.20 9.02 -30.14
CA GLY A 206 2.02 9.44 -29.00
C GLY A 206 2.28 8.35 -27.96
N ALA A 207 2.29 7.08 -28.37
CA ALA A 207 2.49 5.95 -27.46
C ALA A 207 3.72 6.15 -26.56
N THR A 208 3.52 5.97 -25.27
CA THR A 208 4.49 6.24 -24.20
C THR A 208 4.60 5.00 -23.34
N ILE A 209 5.83 4.54 -23.10
CA ILE A 209 6.10 3.43 -22.19
C ILE A 209 6.22 3.94 -20.77
N TYR A 210 5.62 3.21 -19.82
CA TYR A 210 5.68 3.47 -18.38
C TYR A 210 6.30 2.28 -17.67
N LEU A 211 7.24 2.57 -16.78
CA LEU A 211 8.12 1.62 -16.12
C LEU A 211 7.93 1.68 -14.61
N PRO A 212 8.21 0.58 -13.88
CA PRO A 212 8.14 0.58 -12.44
C PRO A 212 9.31 1.37 -11.83
N TYR A 213 9.11 1.85 -10.60
CA TYR A 213 10.05 2.76 -9.93
C TYR A 213 11.45 2.18 -9.72
N ASN A 214 11.59 0.85 -9.59
CA ASN A 214 12.88 0.18 -9.45
C ASN A 214 13.74 0.26 -10.72
N LEU A 215 13.13 0.52 -11.89
CA LEU A 215 13.83 0.66 -13.17
C LEU A 215 14.24 2.10 -13.50
N ASN A 216 14.13 3.01 -12.52
CA ASN A 216 14.52 4.40 -12.68
C ASN A 216 16.01 4.55 -12.94
N GLY A 217 16.37 5.07 -14.12
CA GLY A 217 17.74 5.25 -14.58
C GLY A 217 18.41 3.97 -15.11
N VAL A 218 17.70 2.85 -15.12
CA VAL A 218 18.20 1.56 -15.61
C VAL A 218 18.17 1.54 -17.13
N GLN A 219 19.22 1.00 -17.76
CA GLN A 219 19.21 0.77 -19.20
C GLN A 219 18.33 -0.44 -19.55
N LEU A 220 17.41 -0.21 -20.49
CA LEU A 220 16.41 -1.18 -20.94
C LEU A 220 16.54 -1.41 -22.44
N ARG A 221 16.17 -2.61 -22.89
CA ARG A 221 16.01 -2.92 -24.32
C ARG A 221 14.55 -3.16 -24.62
N PHE A 222 13.97 -2.38 -25.52
CA PHE A 222 12.58 -2.55 -25.94
C PHE A 222 12.49 -2.88 -27.41
N ILE A 223 11.71 -3.89 -27.73
CA ILE A 223 11.40 -4.35 -29.09
C ILE A 223 9.89 -4.32 -29.22
N TYR A 224 9.37 -3.56 -30.18
CA TYR A 224 7.95 -3.31 -30.35
C TYR A 224 7.59 -3.20 -31.83
N ASN A 225 6.31 -3.03 -32.14
CA ASN A 225 5.84 -2.96 -33.52
C ASN A 225 5.24 -1.59 -33.83
N SER A 226 5.47 -1.12 -35.06
CA SER A 226 4.78 0.04 -35.64
C SER A 226 4.07 -0.38 -36.92
N TYR A 227 2.86 0.14 -37.14
CA TYR A 227 2.08 -0.09 -38.36
C TYR A 227 2.15 1.13 -39.27
N GLU A 228 2.86 1.00 -40.38
CA GLU A 228 3.13 2.09 -41.32
C GLU A 228 2.84 1.58 -42.74
N ASN A 229 2.11 2.37 -43.54
CA ASN A 229 1.86 2.07 -44.96
C ASN A 229 1.32 0.66 -45.24
N GLY A 230 0.46 0.13 -44.36
CA GLY A 230 -0.14 -1.20 -44.52
C GLY A 230 0.73 -2.37 -44.05
N ALA A 231 1.91 -2.12 -43.48
CA ALA A 231 2.85 -3.15 -43.03
C ALA A 231 3.28 -2.95 -41.58
N LEU A 232 3.58 -4.06 -40.90
CA LEU A 232 4.16 -4.06 -39.56
C LEU A 232 5.69 -4.04 -39.64
N PHE A 233 6.29 -3.11 -38.91
CA PHE A 233 7.73 -3.00 -38.75
C PHE A 233 8.11 -3.24 -37.31
N MET A 234 9.07 -4.13 -37.09
CA MET A 234 9.68 -4.31 -35.78
C MET A 234 10.66 -3.15 -35.53
N ARG A 235 10.44 -2.45 -34.43
CA ARG A 235 11.24 -1.33 -33.93
C ARG A 235 11.91 -1.73 -32.62
N GLY A 236 12.94 -1.00 -32.23
CA GLY A 236 13.53 -1.21 -30.91
C GLY A 236 14.89 -0.58 -30.73
N GLY A 237 15.37 -0.63 -29.50
CA GLY A 237 16.65 -0.06 -29.12
C GLY A 237 16.87 -0.09 -27.61
N TYR A 238 17.99 0.51 -27.21
CA TYR A 238 18.33 0.71 -25.81
C TYR A 238 17.97 2.13 -25.39
N PHE A 239 17.43 2.28 -24.19
CA PHE A 239 17.18 3.58 -23.58
C PHE A 239 17.20 3.48 -22.06
N SER A 240 17.35 4.62 -21.39
CA SER A 240 17.14 4.75 -19.95
C SER A 240 16.29 5.98 -19.69
N VAL A 241 15.53 5.96 -18.60
CA VAL A 241 14.63 7.05 -18.23
C VAL A 241 14.79 7.34 -16.76
N LYS A 242 14.90 8.63 -16.41
CA LYS A 242 14.87 9.08 -15.02
C LYS A 242 13.60 9.87 -14.74
N SER A 243 12.97 9.53 -13.63
CA SER A 243 11.95 10.33 -12.96
C SER A 243 12.60 11.13 -11.82
N PRO A 244 12.15 12.38 -11.56
CA PRO A 244 12.68 13.20 -10.48
C PRO A 244 12.44 12.60 -9.08
N GLY A 245 11.38 11.82 -8.90
CA GLY A 245 11.03 11.16 -7.63
C GLY A 245 10.47 9.76 -7.86
N VAL A 246 10.87 8.81 -7.02
CA VAL A 246 10.46 7.41 -7.14
C VAL A 246 10.07 6.81 -5.79
N TRP A 247 8.94 6.09 -5.78
CA TRP A 247 8.52 5.35 -4.60
C TRP A 247 9.22 4.00 -4.52
N ARG A 248 9.62 3.62 -3.31
CA ARG A 248 10.17 2.31 -2.97
C ARG A 248 9.31 1.66 -1.91
N ASN A 249 9.30 0.32 -1.93
CA ASN A 249 8.62 -0.49 -0.93
C ASN A 249 9.38 -1.79 -0.69
N ASP A 250 10.70 -1.69 -0.59
CA ASP A 250 11.65 -2.78 -0.40
C ASP A 250 12.23 -2.80 1.02
N ARG A 251 11.63 -2.08 1.98
CA ARG A 251 12.04 -2.03 3.39
C ARG A 251 10.87 -2.29 4.33
N PHE A 252 11.17 -2.95 5.44
CA PHE A 252 10.23 -3.29 6.50
C PHE A 252 10.16 -2.22 7.60
N PHE A 253 11.27 -1.55 7.91
CA PHE A 253 11.42 -0.59 9.02
C PHE A 253 11.26 -1.23 10.42
N PRO A 254 12.15 -2.15 10.84
CA PRO A 254 12.00 -2.92 12.07
C PRO A 254 11.99 -2.08 13.37
N ASN A 255 12.56 -0.87 13.33
CA ASN A 255 12.62 0.04 14.48
C ASN A 255 11.47 1.07 14.50
N ALA A 256 10.54 1.02 13.53
CA ALA A 256 9.41 1.92 13.50
C ALA A 256 8.40 1.57 14.60
N TYR A 257 7.93 2.58 15.32
CA TYR A 257 6.84 2.39 16.28
C TYR A 257 5.53 2.14 15.56
N ILE A 258 4.79 1.14 16.03
CA ILE A 258 3.44 0.85 15.53
C ILE A 258 2.43 1.78 16.20
N ASN A 259 1.58 2.42 15.41
CA ASN A 259 0.43 3.15 15.92
C ASN A 259 -0.78 2.22 16.07
N ARG A 260 -1.81 2.73 16.73
CA ARG A 260 -3.02 1.97 16.99
C ARG A 260 -3.75 1.52 15.71
N ALA A 261 -3.83 2.36 14.69
CA ALA A 261 -4.44 1.97 13.41
C ALA A 261 -3.71 0.79 12.74
N GLU A 262 -2.38 0.81 12.68
CA GLU A 262 -1.57 -0.26 12.09
C GLU A 262 -1.71 -1.57 12.86
N ALA A 263 -1.69 -1.51 14.20
CA ALA A 263 -1.86 -2.69 15.04
C ALA A 263 -3.22 -3.36 14.81
N PHE A 264 -4.28 -2.56 14.67
CA PHE A 264 -5.62 -3.09 14.41
C PHE A 264 -5.80 -3.57 12.98
N LEU A 265 -5.15 -2.93 12.00
CA LEU A 265 -5.11 -3.44 10.62
C LEU A 265 -4.44 -4.83 10.56
N LEU A 266 -3.34 -5.02 11.28
CA LEU A 266 -2.65 -6.32 11.38
C LEU A 266 -3.56 -7.39 12.02
N ILE A 267 -4.30 -7.03 13.07
CA ILE A 267 -5.25 -7.94 13.70
C ILE A 267 -6.47 -8.24 12.81
N ASP A 268 -7.00 -7.28 12.05
CA ASP A 268 -8.06 -7.56 11.06
C ASP A 268 -7.57 -8.52 9.97
N ARG A 269 -6.33 -8.35 9.50
CA ARG A 269 -5.71 -9.31 8.57
C ARG A 269 -5.60 -10.70 9.18
N LEU A 270 -5.19 -10.79 10.44
CA LEU A 270 -5.10 -12.08 11.15
C LEU A 270 -6.48 -12.70 11.32
N ARG A 271 -7.49 -11.89 11.67
CA ARG A 271 -8.90 -12.28 11.75
C ARG A 271 -9.38 -12.89 10.43
N ARG A 272 -9.15 -12.19 9.30
CA ARG A 272 -9.51 -12.67 7.96
C ARG A 272 -8.81 -13.99 7.62
N SER A 273 -7.54 -14.15 7.98
CA SER A 273 -6.81 -15.40 7.77
C SER A 273 -7.42 -16.56 8.57
N PHE A 274 -7.95 -16.30 9.78
CA PHE A 274 -8.62 -17.32 10.58
C PHE A 274 -9.96 -17.73 10.00
N TYR A 275 -10.77 -16.78 9.51
CA TYR A 275 -11.98 -17.11 8.76
C TYR A 275 -11.65 -17.99 7.55
N GLN A 276 -10.64 -17.63 6.75
CA GLN A 276 -10.22 -18.40 5.59
C GLN A 276 -9.76 -19.82 5.92
N ARG A 277 -9.16 -20.03 7.09
CA ARG A 277 -8.56 -21.32 7.48
C ARG A 277 -9.51 -22.23 8.25
N PHE A 278 -10.39 -21.66 9.07
CA PHE A 278 -11.17 -22.41 10.04
C PHE A 278 -12.68 -22.37 9.77
N THR A 279 -13.13 -21.63 8.77
CA THR A 279 -14.56 -21.52 8.44
C THR A 279 -14.78 -21.49 6.93
N ASP A 280 -15.96 -21.91 6.49
CA ASP A 280 -16.41 -21.71 5.10
C ASP A 280 -17.03 -20.31 4.88
N SER A 281 -17.16 -19.51 5.96
CA SER A 281 -17.75 -18.18 5.91
C SER A 281 -16.71 -17.13 5.55
N GLN A 282 -17.12 -16.13 4.77
CA GLN A 282 -16.29 -14.95 4.55
C GLN A 282 -16.16 -14.15 5.85
N PRO A 283 -15.02 -13.48 6.10
CA PRO A 283 -14.90 -12.60 7.26
C PRO A 283 -15.90 -11.42 7.15
N PRO A 284 -16.66 -11.10 8.21
CA PRO A 284 -17.48 -9.89 8.24
C PRO A 284 -16.65 -8.64 7.91
N THR A 285 -17.22 -7.72 7.12
CA THR A 285 -16.59 -6.45 6.75
C THR A 285 -17.51 -5.29 7.09
N GLN A 286 -17.07 -4.03 6.88
CA GLN A 286 -18.01 -2.90 7.02
C GLN A 286 -19.15 -2.92 5.99
N ARG A 287 -19.07 -3.79 4.97
CA ARG A 287 -20.11 -4.02 3.97
C ARG A 287 -20.72 -5.41 4.17
N LEU A 288 -22.02 -5.41 4.43
CA LEU A 288 -22.89 -6.57 4.35
C LEU A 288 -23.46 -6.63 2.93
N ASP A 289 -23.16 -7.71 2.22
CA ASP A 289 -23.63 -7.96 0.86
C ASP A 289 -23.82 -9.48 0.72
N GLU A 290 -24.99 -9.97 1.12
CA GLU A 290 -25.27 -11.40 1.25
C GLU A 290 -26.53 -11.79 0.48
N SER A 291 -26.43 -12.86 -0.30
CA SER A 291 -27.56 -13.45 -1.02
C SER A 291 -27.81 -14.86 -0.53
N HIS A 292 -29.07 -15.16 -0.24
CA HIS A 292 -29.54 -16.46 0.25
C HIS A 292 -30.64 -16.98 -0.67
N THR A 293 -30.66 -18.27 -0.92
CA THR A 293 -31.80 -18.92 -1.57
C THR A 293 -32.73 -19.45 -0.49
N ALA A 294 -33.97 -18.97 -0.44
CA ALA A 294 -34.93 -19.36 0.58
C ALA A 294 -35.35 -20.83 0.42
N TYR A 295 -35.50 -21.52 1.54
CA TYR A 295 -36.22 -22.80 1.62
C TYR A 295 -37.73 -22.58 1.77
N GLU A 296 -38.51 -23.61 1.47
CA GLU A 296 -39.96 -23.56 1.62
C GLU A 296 -40.37 -23.20 3.05
N GLY A 297 -41.13 -22.12 3.21
CA GLY A 297 -41.59 -21.64 4.51
C GLY A 297 -40.54 -20.89 5.33
N GLN A 298 -39.35 -20.63 4.78
CA GLN A 298 -38.30 -19.94 5.51
C GLN A 298 -38.69 -18.49 5.81
N ARG A 299 -38.52 -18.09 7.06
CA ARG A 299 -38.78 -16.73 7.55
C ARG A 299 -37.57 -16.07 8.18
N VAL A 300 -36.67 -16.87 8.74
CA VAL A 300 -35.52 -16.36 9.49
C VAL A 300 -34.27 -16.47 8.63
N PHE A 301 -33.56 -15.35 8.53
CA PHE A 301 -32.25 -15.26 7.90
C PHE A 301 -31.26 -14.75 8.93
N ARG A 302 -30.20 -15.54 9.15
CA ARG A 302 -29.06 -15.14 9.98
C ARG A 302 -27.93 -14.72 9.05
N LEU A 303 -27.50 -13.49 9.19
CA LEU A 303 -26.48 -12.86 8.37
C LEU A 303 -25.14 -12.96 9.07
N ASN A 304 -24.07 -13.04 8.29
CA ASN A 304 -22.72 -13.10 8.83
C ASN A 304 -22.19 -11.69 9.14
N GLY A 305 -22.53 -10.68 8.35
CA GLY A 305 -22.30 -9.27 8.69
C GLY A 305 -23.26 -8.69 9.73
N THR A 306 -22.94 -7.49 10.22
CA THR A 306 -23.75 -6.75 11.21
C THR A 306 -24.43 -5.54 10.56
N TYR A 307 -25.64 -5.21 11.00
CA TYR A 307 -26.34 -3.97 10.69
C TYR A 307 -27.03 -3.43 11.95
N PRO A 308 -27.31 -2.12 12.05
CA PRO A 308 -27.94 -1.56 13.24
C PRO A 308 -29.45 -1.83 13.23
N ALA A 309 -29.89 -2.83 14.02
CA ALA A 309 -31.29 -3.23 14.05
C ALA A 309 -32.24 -2.12 14.53
N GLY A 310 -33.41 -2.03 13.92
CA GLY A 310 -34.45 -1.02 14.18
C GLY A 310 -34.14 0.37 13.62
N LYS A 311 -33.10 0.51 12.79
CA LYS A 311 -32.75 1.79 12.13
C LYS A 311 -33.23 1.89 10.69
N GLU A 312 -33.80 0.83 10.13
CA GLU A 312 -34.27 0.76 8.74
C GLU A 312 -33.17 1.09 7.72
N LEU A 313 -31.91 0.78 8.07
CA LEU A 313 -30.75 1.00 7.20
C LEU A 313 -30.41 -0.23 6.35
N LEU A 314 -31.00 -1.39 6.65
CA LEU A 314 -30.81 -2.61 5.90
C LEU A 314 -31.66 -2.58 4.62
N ALA A 315 -31.03 -2.68 3.47
CA ALA A 315 -31.74 -2.88 2.21
C ALA A 315 -31.98 -4.38 2.00
N VAL A 316 -33.26 -4.77 1.93
CA VAL A 316 -33.68 -6.15 1.67
C VAL A 316 -34.33 -6.23 0.30
N LYS A 317 -33.92 -7.20 -0.51
CA LYS A 317 -34.52 -7.49 -1.82
C LYS A 317 -34.91 -8.96 -1.92
N VAL A 318 -36.05 -9.23 -2.56
CA VAL A 318 -36.48 -10.59 -2.92
C VAL A 318 -36.67 -10.65 -4.43
N ASP A 319 -35.97 -11.56 -5.11
CA ASP A 319 -35.88 -11.67 -6.57
C ASP A 319 -35.55 -10.32 -7.24
N GLY A 320 -34.65 -9.55 -6.63
CA GLY A 320 -34.21 -8.23 -7.08
C GLY A 320 -35.17 -7.07 -6.78
N LYS A 321 -36.36 -7.32 -6.23
CA LYS A 321 -37.32 -6.29 -5.83
C LYS A 321 -37.10 -5.89 -4.37
N VAL A 322 -37.02 -4.59 -4.11
CA VAL A 322 -36.92 -4.05 -2.74
C VAL A 322 -38.17 -4.42 -1.95
N VAL A 323 -37.96 -4.91 -0.73
CA VAL A 323 -38.99 -5.27 0.25
C VAL A 323 -39.16 -4.10 1.22
N ASN A 324 -40.39 -3.79 1.63
CA ASN A 324 -40.62 -2.71 2.58
C ASN A 324 -40.22 -3.13 3.99
N SER A 325 -39.80 -2.17 4.83
CA SER A 325 -39.49 -2.43 6.25
C SER A 325 -40.68 -2.98 7.03
N SER A 326 -41.92 -2.81 6.53
CA SER A 326 -43.13 -3.40 7.11
C SER A 326 -43.28 -4.92 6.87
N ASP A 327 -42.53 -5.50 5.94
CA ASP A 327 -42.69 -6.91 5.51
C ASP A 327 -41.73 -7.85 6.26
N TYR A 328 -40.78 -7.29 7.01
CA TYR A 328 -39.84 -8.01 7.84
C TYR A 328 -39.58 -7.27 9.15
N GLN A 329 -38.88 -7.92 10.07
CA GLN A 329 -38.45 -7.38 11.35
C GLN A 329 -36.94 -7.59 11.48
N GLU A 330 -36.23 -6.53 11.81
CA GLU A 330 -34.84 -6.57 12.24
C GLU A 330 -34.82 -7.02 13.71
N PHE A 331 -34.68 -8.33 13.95
CA PHE A 331 -34.82 -8.93 15.29
C PHE A 331 -33.61 -8.59 16.19
N ASP A 332 -32.42 -8.70 15.61
CA ASP A 332 -31.16 -8.25 16.19
C ASP A 332 -30.21 -7.82 15.06
N ASP A 333 -28.98 -7.42 15.41
CA ASP A 333 -27.97 -6.89 14.47
C ASP A 333 -27.48 -7.92 13.42
N HIS A 334 -27.93 -9.17 13.51
CA HIS A 334 -27.59 -10.27 12.60
C HIS A 334 -28.81 -11.01 12.02
N THR A 335 -30.01 -10.79 12.54
CA THR A 335 -31.17 -11.65 12.28
C THR A 335 -32.34 -10.86 11.72
N VAL A 336 -32.76 -11.25 10.52
CA VAL A 336 -33.97 -10.74 9.87
C VAL A 336 -35.07 -11.80 9.93
N LEU A 337 -36.26 -11.40 10.36
CA LEU A 337 -37.46 -12.22 10.39
C LEU A 337 -38.52 -11.67 9.44
N PHE A 338 -38.83 -12.39 8.36
CA PHE A 338 -39.95 -12.03 7.49
C PHE A 338 -41.30 -12.27 8.18
N ASN A 339 -42.22 -11.33 8.00
CA ASN A 339 -43.57 -11.42 8.55
C ASN A 339 -44.36 -12.57 7.92
N MET A 340 -44.10 -12.85 6.63
CA MET A 340 -44.69 -13.97 5.88
C MET A 340 -43.62 -15.01 5.49
N PRO A 341 -43.97 -16.30 5.42
CA PRO A 341 -43.09 -17.33 4.88
C PRO A 341 -42.75 -17.09 3.41
N LEU A 342 -41.49 -17.32 3.04
CA LEU A 342 -41.03 -17.28 1.66
C LEU A 342 -41.16 -18.66 0.99
N GLU A 343 -41.45 -18.65 -0.30
CA GLU A 343 -41.46 -19.85 -1.15
C GLU A 343 -40.02 -20.33 -1.41
N ALA A 344 -39.86 -21.64 -1.64
CA ALA A 344 -38.56 -22.19 -2.01
C ALA A 344 -38.02 -21.59 -3.31
N GLY A 345 -36.71 -21.32 -3.34
CA GLY A 345 -36.00 -20.85 -4.54
C GLY A 345 -35.96 -19.33 -4.71
N LYS A 346 -36.63 -18.57 -3.85
CA LYS A 346 -36.54 -17.10 -3.85
C LYS A 346 -35.13 -16.62 -3.49
N ASN A 347 -34.60 -15.68 -4.27
CA ASN A 347 -33.31 -15.07 -3.96
C ASN A 347 -33.53 -13.88 -3.04
N VAL A 348 -33.04 -13.97 -1.80
CA VAL A 348 -33.12 -12.90 -0.81
C VAL A 348 -31.75 -12.26 -0.68
N HIS A 349 -31.67 -10.97 -1.00
CA HIS A 349 -30.44 -10.18 -0.96
C HIS A 349 -30.51 -9.15 0.16
N PHE A 350 -29.50 -9.14 1.01
CA PHE A 350 -29.33 -8.22 2.12
C PHE A 350 -28.12 -7.32 1.86
N PHE A 351 -28.32 -6.01 1.98
CA PHE A 351 -27.28 -5.03 1.69
C PHE A 351 -27.26 -3.93 2.74
N TYR A 352 -26.09 -3.70 3.33
CA TYR A 352 -25.82 -2.56 4.21
C TYR A 352 -24.34 -2.18 4.12
N VAL A 353 -24.06 -0.87 4.06
CA VAL A 353 -22.69 -0.35 4.13
C VAL A 353 -22.59 0.54 5.35
N LYS A 354 -21.71 0.14 6.26
CA LYS A 354 -21.35 0.92 7.42
C LYS A 354 -20.24 1.91 7.06
N GLU A 355 -20.62 3.17 6.95
CA GLU A 355 -19.67 4.26 6.66
C GLU A 355 -19.24 5.02 7.93
N THR A 356 -19.94 4.83 9.04
CA THR A 356 -19.73 5.57 10.27
C THR A 356 -19.90 4.69 11.49
N SER A 357 -19.01 4.85 12.46
CA SER A 357 -19.06 4.10 13.72
C SER A 357 -20.17 4.64 14.62
N THR A 358 -20.86 3.71 15.27
CA THR A 358 -21.79 3.98 16.37
C THR A 358 -21.10 4.05 17.73
N ARG A 359 -19.81 3.67 17.81
CA ARG A 359 -19.05 3.51 19.05
C ARG A 359 -17.91 4.52 19.22
N PHE A 360 -17.39 5.03 18.10
CA PHE A 360 -16.21 5.88 18.06
C PHE A 360 -16.48 7.16 17.27
N GLU A 361 -16.21 8.31 17.88
CA GLU A 361 -16.51 9.62 17.29
C GLU A 361 -15.58 10.03 16.14
N ASP A 362 -14.40 9.40 16.02
CA ASP A 362 -13.38 9.67 15.00
C ASP A 362 -13.35 8.64 13.87
N VAL A 363 -14.28 7.69 13.84
CA VAL A 363 -14.34 6.62 12.83
C VAL A 363 -15.52 6.85 11.89
N GLY A 364 -15.24 7.01 10.61
CA GLY A 364 -16.20 7.47 9.60
C GLY A 364 -16.45 8.98 9.62
N ARG A 365 -15.76 9.73 10.48
CA ARG A 365 -15.92 11.18 10.65
C ARG A 365 -14.56 11.87 10.59
N GLU A 366 -14.53 13.09 10.07
CA GLU A 366 -13.35 13.94 10.13
C GLU A 366 -13.19 14.52 11.54
N LYS A 367 -12.13 14.10 12.22
CA LYS A 367 -11.71 14.61 13.54
C LYS A 367 -10.23 14.95 13.51
N TYR A 368 -9.78 15.68 14.53
CA TYR A 368 -8.42 16.17 14.63
C TYR A 368 -7.85 15.86 16.02
N MET A 369 -6.52 15.78 16.11
CA MET A 369 -5.80 15.88 17.37
C MET A 369 -4.95 17.14 17.40
N TYR A 370 -4.73 17.69 18.60
CA TYR A 370 -3.91 18.86 18.84
C TYR A 370 -2.69 18.46 19.67
N ASN A 371 -1.49 18.60 19.11
CA ASN A 371 -0.25 18.32 19.82
C ASN A 371 0.13 19.51 20.70
N SER A 372 -0.07 19.37 22.00
CA SER A 372 0.21 20.39 23.01
C SER A 372 1.69 20.82 23.09
N ASN A 373 2.61 19.96 22.64
CA ASN A 373 4.05 20.28 22.65
C ASN A 373 4.47 21.11 21.43
N THR A 374 3.84 20.93 20.26
CA THR A 374 4.22 21.61 19.01
C THR A 374 3.22 22.65 18.54
N GLY A 375 2.01 22.67 19.12
CA GLY A 375 0.89 23.49 18.66
C GLY A 375 0.24 23.02 17.36
N GLU A 376 0.61 21.84 16.86
CA GLU A 376 0.16 21.32 15.57
C GLU A 376 -1.24 20.68 15.67
N LYS A 377 -2.13 21.02 14.73
CA LYS A 377 -3.43 20.35 14.54
C LYS A 377 -3.31 19.32 13.42
N ILE A 378 -3.56 18.06 13.75
CA ILE A 378 -3.32 16.91 12.88
C ILE A 378 -4.65 16.23 12.57
N ALA A 379 -4.99 16.08 11.28
CA ALA A 379 -6.19 15.40 10.83
C ALA A 379 -6.08 13.89 11.05
N LEU A 380 -7.11 13.26 11.65
CA LEU A 380 -7.16 11.82 11.88
C LEU A 380 -7.60 11.02 10.65
N ASN A 381 -8.20 11.69 9.66
CA ASN A 381 -8.68 11.10 8.40
C ASN A 381 -9.58 9.87 8.63
N GLY A 382 -10.62 10.03 9.44
CA GLY A 382 -11.59 8.96 9.73
C GLY A 382 -12.66 8.78 8.66
N GLY A 383 -12.85 9.76 7.76
CA GLY A 383 -13.88 9.73 6.71
C GLY A 383 -13.69 8.59 5.69
N MET A 384 -14.79 7.93 5.32
CA MET A 384 -14.79 6.81 4.36
C MET A 384 -14.87 7.27 2.90
N THR A 385 -15.32 8.50 2.66
CA THR A 385 -15.51 9.10 1.34
C THR A 385 -14.71 10.40 1.23
N GLY A 386 -14.37 10.82 0.01
CA GLY A 386 -13.61 12.05 -0.26
C GLY A 386 -12.29 11.82 -1.00
N SER A 387 -11.49 12.88 -1.14
CA SER A 387 -10.23 12.85 -1.91
C SER A 387 -9.09 12.07 -1.23
N LYS A 388 -9.22 11.81 0.08
CA LYS A 388 -8.29 11.01 0.89
C LYS A 388 -9.09 10.10 1.83
N PRO A 389 -9.71 9.02 1.32
CA PRO A 389 -10.45 8.09 2.16
C PRO A 389 -9.54 7.46 3.21
N SER A 390 -10.11 7.15 4.38
CA SER A 390 -9.38 6.54 5.48
C SER A 390 -8.84 5.17 5.09
N TRP A 391 -7.53 4.97 5.31
CA TRP A 391 -6.89 3.66 5.11
C TRP A 391 -7.14 2.68 6.27
N TRP A 392 -7.56 3.18 7.43
CA TRP A 392 -7.67 2.41 8.67
C TRP A 392 -9.11 2.22 9.16
N ALA A 393 -10.00 3.18 8.90
CA ALA A 393 -11.38 3.11 9.36
C ALA A 393 -12.14 1.87 8.85
N PRO A 394 -11.96 1.40 7.59
CA PRO A 394 -12.57 0.15 7.12
C PRO A 394 -12.37 -1.04 8.07
N SER A 395 -11.11 -1.28 8.49
CA SER A 395 -10.76 -2.39 9.38
C SER A 395 -11.27 -2.20 10.81
N VAL A 396 -11.45 -0.95 11.27
CA VAL A 396 -12.08 -0.71 12.57
C VAL A 396 -13.57 -0.98 12.49
N LEU A 397 -14.24 -0.50 11.43
CA LEU A 397 -15.67 -0.71 11.20
C LEU A 397 -16.04 -2.19 10.99
N SER A 398 -15.14 -2.99 10.41
CA SER A 398 -15.33 -4.44 10.26
C SER A 398 -15.23 -5.22 11.57
N MET A 399 -14.59 -4.66 12.59
CA MET A 399 -14.31 -5.33 13.87
C MET A 399 -15.02 -4.70 15.07
N GLU A 400 -15.61 -3.51 14.93
CA GLU A 400 -16.16 -2.77 16.07
C GLU A 400 -17.36 -3.45 16.74
N ASP A 401 -18.10 -4.29 16.00
CA ASP A 401 -19.26 -5.02 16.51
C ASP A 401 -18.93 -6.47 16.88
N GLU A 402 -17.69 -6.90 16.68
CA GLU A 402 -17.23 -8.19 17.15
C GLU A 402 -17.30 -8.21 18.69
N ARG A 403 -17.96 -9.23 19.25
CA ARG A 403 -18.20 -9.37 20.68
C ARG A 403 -17.74 -10.73 21.20
N PHE A 404 -17.46 -10.77 22.49
CA PHE A 404 -17.31 -12.00 23.27
C PHE A 404 -18.68 -12.54 23.66
N GLY A 405 -18.73 -13.80 24.10
CA GLY A 405 -19.96 -14.42 24.62
C GLY A 405 -20.56 -13.70 25.84
N ASN A 406 -19.79 -12.88 26.55
CA ASN A 406 -20.26 -12.05 27.66
C ASN A 406 -20.82 -10.68 27.22
N GLY A 407 -20.83 -10.37 25.92
CA GLY A 407 -21.33 -9.12 25.34
C GLY A 407 -20.31 -7.99 25.24
N ASP A 408 -19.12 -8.13 25.84
CA ASP A 408 -18.04 -7.16 25.71
C ASP A 408 -17.54 -7.11 24.25
N TYR A 409 -17.04 -5.96 23.82
CA TYR A 409 -16.56 -5.77 22.45
C TYR A 409 -15.12 -6.25 22.27
N LEU A 410 -14.72 -6.67 21.08
CA LEU A 410 -13.31 -6.96 20.77
C LEU A 410 -12.45 -5.71 20.89
N ILE A 411 -12.94 -4.59 20.33
CA ILE A 411 -12.24 -3.30 20.26
C ILE A 411 -12.79 -2.35 21.29
N GLU A 412 -11.91 -1.64 22.01
CA GLU A 412 -12.28 -0.52 22.89
C GLU A 412 -11.62 0.77 22.46
N GLY A 413 -12.34 1.88 22.58
CA GLY A 413 -11.82 3.22 22.34
C GLY A 413 -11.13 3.81 23.57
N ILE A 414 -10.51 4.96 23.38
CA ILE A 414 -9.93 5.82 24.40
C ILE A 414 -10.95 6.89 24.77
N ALA A 415 -11.19 7.07 26.06
CA ALA A 415 -12.01 8.19 26.53
C ALA A 415 -11.22 9.49 26.39
N ILE A 416 -11.75 10.44 25.63
CA ILE A 416 -11.19 11.77 25.43
C ILE A 416 -12.01 12.75 26.24
N ASN A 417 -11.33 13.49 27.10
CA ASN A 417 -11.94 14.54 27.91
C ASN A 417 -11.18 15.87 27.84
N ASN A 418 -10.11 15.95 27.05
CA ASN A 418 -9.38 17.19 26.82
C ASN A 418 -9.45 17.56 25.34
N PHE A 419 -10.03 18.73 25.06
CA PHE A 419 -10.24 19.21 23.70
C PHE A 419 -9.77 20.66 23.54
N VAL A 420 -9.22 20.96 22.37
CA VAL A 420 -8.97 22.33 21.89
C VAL A 420 -9.57 22.43 20.50
N ASP A 421 -10.55 23.31 20.31
CA ASP A 421 -11.27 23.51 19.04
C ASP A 421 -11.79 22.20 18.42
N GLY A 422 -12.40 21.35 19.25
CA GLY A 422 -12.93 20.03 18.87
C GLY A 422 -11.87 18.97 18.56
N ALA A 423 -10.58 19.27 18.78
CA ALA A 423 -9.48 18.33 18.58
C ALA A 423 -9.02 17.71 19.90
N ALA A 424 -8.80 16.40 19.92
CA ALA A 424 -8.28 15.69 21.10
C ALA A 424 -6.86 16.16 21.44
N VAL A 425 -6.61 16.61 22.67
CA VAL A 425 -5.30 17.12 23.07
C VAL A 425 -4.35 15.96 23.39
N VAL A 426 -3.20 15.94 22.72
CA VAL A 426 -2.17 14.91 22.85
C VAL A 426 -0.78 15.50 23.17
N ASN A 427 0.12 14.66 23.66
CA ASN A 427 1.55 15.02 23.81
C ASN A 427 2.35 14.73 22.53
N HIS A 428 3.66 14.94 22.57
CA HIS A 428 4.58 14.68 21.46
C HIS A 428 4.62 13.20 20.99
N MET A 429 4.20 12.25 21.83
CA MET A 429 4.05 10.82 21.49
C MET A 429 2.64 10.45 21.05
N TYR A 430 1.76 11.44 20.86
CA TYR A 430 0.34 11.28 20.55
C TYR A 430 -0.44 10.49 21.60
N GLU A 431 0.03 10.53 22.85
CA GLU A 431 -0.74 10.04 23.99
C GLU A 431 -1.76 11.09 24.40
N VAL A 432 -2.99 10.65 24.64
CA VAL A 432 -4.10 11.52 25.04
C VAL A 432 -3.82 12.12 26.41
N SER A 433 -3.89 13.45 26.49
CA SER A 433 -3.82 14.16 27.75
C SER A 433 -5.17 14.04 28.49
N SER A 434 -5.12 13.87 29.80
CA SER A 434 -6.32 13.85 30.63
C SER A 434 -6.65 15.25 31.14
N SER A 435 -7.94 15.56 31.21
CA SER A 435 -8.47 16.71 31.95
C SER A 435 -9.45 16.24 33.04
N ASN A 436 -9.91 17.15 33.89
CA ASN A 436 -10.99 16.88 34.86
C ASN A 436 -12.40 17.14 34.29
N ALA A 437 -12.54 17.32 32.96
CA ALA A 437 -13.85 17.54 32.34
C ALA A 437 -14.76 16.32 32.51
N GLU A 438 -16.04 16.59 32.75
CA GLU A 438 -17.07 15.55 32.94
C GLU A 438 -17.47 14.88 31.63
N GLU A 439 -17.47 15.64 30.52
CA GLU A 439 -17.82 15.12 29.21
C GLU A 439 -16.69 14.26 28.63
N LYS A 440 -17.04 13.04 28.19
CA LYS A 440 -16.11 12.06 27.64
C LYS A 440 -16.63 11.58 26.29
N GLU A 441 -15.95 11.94 25.22
CA GLU A 441 -16.15 11.27 23.93
C GLU A 441 -15.31 10.00 23.88
N LYS A 442 -15.79 8.95 23.22
CA LYS A 442 -15.02 7.72 23.01
C LYS A 442 -14.47 7.71 21.60
N TRP A 443 -13.14 7.73 21.47
CA TRP A 443 -12.45 7.80 20.17
C TRP A 443 -11.60 6.54 19.96
N PHE A 444 -11.35 6.16 18.72
CA PHE A 444 -10.39 5.12 18.37
C PHE A 444 -8.94 5.61 18.50
N MET A 445 -8.65 6.88 18.17
CA MET A 445 -7.33 7.53 18.17
C MET A 445 -6.29 6.79 17.31
N PRO A 446 -6.43 6.80 15.97
CA PRO A 446 -5.65 5.95 15.05
C PRO A 446 -4.14 6.17 15.12
N TYR A 447 -3.70 7.41 15.34
CA TYR A 447 -2.27 7.76 15.34
C TYR A 447 -1.62 7.72 16.72
N SER A 448 -2.39 7.42 17.78
CA SER A 448 -1.80 7.19 19.11
C SER A 448 -0.93 5.93 19.10
N LEU A 449 0.17 5.97 19.85
CA LEU A 449 0.99 4.76 20.08
C LEU A 449 0.30 3.85 21.09
N LEU A 450 0.53 2.55 20.98
CA LEU A 450 0.05 1.58 21.97
C LEU A 450 1.03 1.47 23.14
N THR A 451 0.57 1.78 24.34
CA THR A 451 1.28 1.40 25.56
C THR A 451 1.32 -0.13 25.67
N ARG A 452 2.30 -0.67 26.41
CA ARG A 452 2.41 -2.11 26.66
C ARG A 452 1.12 -2.70 27.26
N ALA A 453 0.46 -1.97 28.15
CA ALA A 453 -0.81 -2.40 28.75
C ALA A 453 -1.93 -2.52 27.71
N GLN A 454 -2.05 -1.53 26.82
CA GLN A 454 -3.02 -1.56 25.73
C GLN A 454 -2.73 -2.70 24.74
N ALA A 455 -1.46 -2.89 24.36
CA ALA A 455 -1.05 -3.96 23.45
C ALA A 455 -1.36 -5.36 24.04
N VAL A 456 -0.97 -5.62 25.29
CA VAL A 456 -1.24 -6.91 25.96
C VAL A 456 -2.74 -7.14 26.14
N SER A 457 -3.48 -6.10 26.55
CA SER A 457 -4.94 -6.18 26.71
C SER A 457 -5.62 -6.53 25.38
N PHE A 458 -5.23 -5.86 24.30
CA PHE A 458 -5.79 -6.09 22.97
C PHE A 458 -5.45 -7.50 22.45
N LEU A 459 -4.19 -7.93 22.54
CA LEU A 459 -3.79 -9.28 22.10
C LEU A 459 -4.51 -10.38 22.90
N ASN A 460 -4.67 -10.19 24.23
CA ASN A 460 -5.41 -11.15 25.06
C ASN A 460 -6.91 -11.18 24.72
N ARG A 461 -7.52 -10.02 24.42
CA ARG A 461 -8.89 -9.93 23.91
C ARG A 461 -9.01 -10.66 22.59
N PHE A 462 -8.14 -10.39 21.63
CA PHE A 462 -8.16 -11.07 20.33
C PHE A 462 -8.00 -12.59 20.48
N ARG A 463 -7.04 -13.06 21.29
CA ARG A 463 -6.86 -14.48 21.59
C ARG A 463 -8.15 -15.13 22.11
N LYS A 464 -8.82 -14.50 23.09
CA LYS A 464 -10.07 -15.01 23.65
C LYS A 464 -11.17 -15.05 22.60
N TRP A 465 -11.31 -13.99 21.82
CA TRP A 465 -12.34 -13.89 20.78
C TRP A 465 -12.14 -14.98 19.73
N SER A 466 -10.89 -15.22 19.29
CA SER A 466 -10.59 -16.32 18.35
C SER A 466 -10.94 -17.69 18.91
N LEU A 467 -10.66 -17.93 20.20
CA LEU A 467 -11.02 -19.18 20.88
C LEU A 467 -12.53 -19.35 21.08
N GLU A 468 -13.32 -18.29 21.07
CA GLU A 468 -14.79 -18.39 21.14
C GLU A 468 -15.40 -18.55 19.75
N ARG A 469 -14.81 -17.91 18.73
CA ARG A 469 -15.35 -17.86 17.36
C ARG A 469 -15.01 -19.07 16.50
N PHE A 470 -13.80 -19.63 16.62
CA PHE A 470 -13.26 -20.65 15.71
C PHE A 470 -13.02 -22.01 16.38
N LYS A 471 -13.65 -22.27 17.53
CA LYS A 471 -13.52 -23.55 18.24
C LYS A 471 -14.38 -24.65 17.65
#